data_AF-A0A0C9TWJ4-F1
#
_entry.id   AF-A0A0C9TWJ4-F1
#
_cell.length_a   1.000
_cell.length_b   1.000
_cell.length_c   1.000
_cell.angle_alpha   90.00
_cell.angle_beta   90.00
_cell.angle_gamma   90.00
#
_symmetry.space_group_name_H-M   'P 1'
#
loop_
_entity.id
_entity.type
_entity.pdbx_description
1 polymer ?
#
loop_
_entity_poly.entity_id
_entity_poly.type
_entity_poly.pdbx_seq_one_letter_code
_entity_poly.pdbx_strand_id
1 'polypeptide(L)'
;MARELYPEEPTATANLQASQKTNRGFHHDFFGGLLCPCSMDWKDPKVKADLVATPQMVSTAASPLFFYPKGEYDPEDLCKGILQGELIL
;
A
#
# COMPACT_ATOMS: atom_id res chain seq x y z
N MET A 1 -0.20 18.26 0.86
CA MET A 1 -1.08 17.17 1.34
C MET A 1 -0.48 15.80 1.03
N ALA A 2 -0.67 15.16 -0.12
CA ALA A 2 -0.09 13.81 -0.38
C ALA A 2 1.46 13.80 -0.39
N ARG A 3 2.12 14.76 -1.04
CA ARG A 3 3.60 14.89 -1.05
C ARG A 3 4.22 15.25 0.30
N GLU A 4 3.45 15.87 1.19
CA GLU A 4 3.93 16.17 2.55
C GLU A 4 3.89 14.93 3.43
N LEU A 5 2.90 14.05 3.20
CA LEU A 5 2.76 12.80 3.93
C LEU A 5 3.66 11.69 3.39
N TYR A 6 3.96 11.71 2.09
CA TYR A 6 4.82 10.75 1.42
C TYR A 6 6.03 11.46 0.78
N PRO A 7 7.01 11.93 1.59
CA PRO A 7 8.19 12.62 1.07
C PRO A 7 9.06 11.71 0.18
N GLU A 8 8.95 10.40 0.35
CA GLU A 8 9.65 9.37 -0.43
C GLU A 8 9.05 9.16 -1.83
N GLU A 9 7.83 9.65 -2.10
CA GLU A 9 7.10 9.45 -3.36
C GLU A 9 7.89 9.84 -4.61
N PRO A 10 8.57 11.02 -4.67
CA PRO A 10 9.29 11.44 -5.87
C PRO A 10 10.48 10.53 -6.20
N THR A 11 11.18 10.04 -5.17
CA THR A 11 12.28 9.09 -5.34
C THR A 11 11.75 7.71 -5.72
N ALA A 12 10.62 7.31 -5.12
CA ALA A 12 9.95 6.06 -5.44
C ALA A 12 9.46 6.03 -6.90
N THR A 13 8.91 7.12 -7.43
CA THR A 13 8.41 7.17 -8.82
C THR A 13 9.51 7.31 -9.87
N ALA A 14 10.73 7.69 -9.49
CA ALA A 14 11.84 7.91 -10.42
C ALA A 14 12.18 6.66 -11.26
N ASN A 15 11.98 5.46 -10.72
CA ASN A 15 12.24 4.19 -11.40
C ASN A 15 11.01 3.59 -12.09
N LEU A 16 9.89 4.31 -12.14
CA LEU A 16 8.70 3.86 -12.86
C LEU A 16 8.74 4.30 -14.32
N GLN A 17 8.82 3.32 -15.22
CA GLN A 17 8.61 3.57 -16.65
C GLN A 17 7.12 3.48 -16.99
N ALA A 18 6.60 4.47 -17.71
CA ALA A 18 5.18 4.51 -18.11
C ALA A 18 4.75 3.28 -18.94
N SER A 19 5.64 2.76 -19.78
CA SER A 19 5.41 1.60 -20.65
C SER A 19 5.61 0.25 -19.97
N GLN A 20 6.26 0.20 -18.80
CA GLN A 20 6.53 -1.04 -18.08
C GLN A 20 5.65 -1.14 -16.83
N LYS A 21 5.02 -2.30 -16.66
CA LYS A 21 4.15 -2.60 -15.51
C LYS A 21 4.78 -3.58 -14.51
N THR A 22 5.99 -4.06 -14.79
CA THR A 22 6.69 -5.08 -13.99
C THR A 22 7.17 -4.57 -12.64
N ASN A 23 7.52 -3.28 -12.52
CA ASN A 23 7.95 -2.65 -11.27
C ASN A 23 6.82 -1.82 -10.62
N ARG A 24 5.60 -2.37 -10.54
CA ARG A 24 4.43 -1.68 -9.96
C ARG A 24 3.72 -2.58 -8.96
N GLY A 25 2.83 -1.99 -8.16
CA GLY A 25 2.09 -2.72 -7.14
C GLY A 25 3.03 -3.32 -6.10
N PHE A 26 2.83 -4.58 -5.72
CA PHE A 26 3.68 -5.28 -4.75
C PHE A 26 5.14 -5.48 -5.19
N HIS A 27 5.45 -5.41 -6.48
CA HIS A 27 6.84 -5.49 -6.96
C HIS A 27 7.65 -4.23 -6.65
N HIS A 28 6.97 -3.14 -6.27
CA HIS A 28 7.61 -1.88 -5.92
C HIS A 28 7.52 -1.66 -4.41
N ASP A 29 8.63 -1.30 -3.77
CA ASP A 29 8.69 -1.21 -2.30
C ASP A 29 7.69 -0.19 -1.71
N PHE A 30 7.72 1.04 -2.21
CA PHE A 30 6.82 2.10 -1.77
C PHE A 30 5.33 1.79 -2.05
N PHE A 31 4.96 1.46 -3.31
CA PHE A 31 3.57 1.18 -3.65
C PHE A 31 3.04 -0.12 -3.04
N GLY A 32 3.89 -1.12 -2.87
CA GLY A 32 3.54 -2.36 -2.19
C GLY A 32 3.17 -2.11 -0.73
N GLY A 33 3.88 -1.20 -0.05
CA GLY A 33 3.51 -0.75 1.31
C GLY A 33 2.14 -0.08 1.37
N LEU A 34 1.83 0.80 0.41
CA LEU A 34 0.51 1.44 0.32
C LEU A 34 -0.63 0.44 0.07
N LEU A 35 -0.37 -0.56 -0.78
CA LEU A 35 -1.33 -1.60 -1.13
C LEU A 35 -1.40 -2.74 -0.11
N CYS A 36 -0.44 -2.83 0.80
CA CYS A 36 -0.40 -3.87 1.80
C CYS A 36 -1.71 -3.87 2.60
N PRO A 37 -2.32 -5.04 2.82
CA PRO A 37 -3.50 -5.13 3.67
C PRO A 37 -3.18 -4.64 5.07
N CYS A 38 -4.13 -3.93 5.70
CA CYS A 38 -3.98 -3.48 7.09
C CYS A 38 -3.62 -4.60 8.08
N SER A 39 -4.12 -5.83 7.86
CA SER A 39 -3.84 -6.99 8.70
C SER A 39 -2.44 -7.60 8.52
N MET A 40 -1.60 -7.05 7.63
CA MET A 40 -0.28 -7.56 7.29
C MET A 40 0.78 -6.46 7.43
N ASP A 41 2.00 -6.85 7.82
CA ASP A 41 3.13 -5.92 7.92
C ASP A 41 4.01 -5.99 6.67
N TRP A 42 4.02 -4.92 5.87
CA TRP A 42 4.89 -4.82 4.69
C TRP A 42 6.39 -4.89 5.02
N LYS A 43 6.78 -4.55 6.25
CA LYS A 43 8.17 -4.63 6.70
C LYS A 43 8.62 -6.07 6.94
N ASP A 44 7.69 -7.02 7.09
CA ASP A 44 8.02 -8.44 7.17
C ASP A 44 8.42 -8.95 5.77
N PRO A 45 9.69 -9.37 5.57
CA PRO A 45 10.15 -9.87 4.28
C PRO A 45 9.35 -11.08 3.77
N LYS A 46 8.79 -11.88 4.68
CA LYS A 46 7.96 -13.03 4.33
C LYS A 46 6.63 -12.57 3.75
N VAL A 47 5.95 -11.64 4.42
CA VAL A 47 4.71 -11.03 3.92
C VAL A 47 4.94 -10.43 2.53
N LYS A 48 6.03 -9.67 2.37
CA LYS A 48 6.37 -9.07 1.09
C LYS A 48 6.60 -10.13 0.00
N ALA A 49 7.37 -11.18 0.29
CA ALA A 49 7.61 -12.27 -0.66
C ALA A 49 6.31 -13.00 -1.05
N ASP A 50 5.45 -13.28 -0.07
CA ASP A 50 4.18 -13.97 -0.28
C ASP A 50 3.21 -13.12 -1.12
N LEU A 51 3.12 -11.81 -0.87
CA LEU A 51 2.29 -10.87 -1.64
C LEU A 51 2.79 -10.67 -3.07
N VAL A 52 4.10 -10.67 -3.28
CA VAL A 52 4.71 -10.62 -4.62
C VAL A 52 4.44 -11.89 -5.40
N ALA A 53 4.62 -13.06 -4.77
CA ALA A 53 4.44 -14.36 -5.40
C ALA A 53 2.95 -14.70 -5.64
N THR A 54 2.07 -14.33 -4.70
CA THR A 54 0.66 -14.70 -4.71
C THR A 54 -0.24 -13.50 -4.37
N PRO A 55 -0.34 -12.49 -5.25
CA PRO A 55 -1.14 -11.27 -4.99
C PRO A 55 -2.62 -11.56 -4.68
N GLN A 56 -3.18 -12.61 -5.27
CA GLN A 56 -4.56 -13.05 -5.06
C GLN A 56 -4.83 -13.69 -3.69
N MET A 57 -3.79 -13.92 -2.86
CA MET A 57 -3.94 -14.42 -1.50
C MET A 57 -4.49 -13.34 -0.55
N VAL A 58 -4.38 -12.07 -0.93
CA VAL A 58 -5.01 -10.98 -0.21
C VAL A 58 -6.52 -11.18 -0.25
N SER A 59 -7.11 -11.39 0.93
CA SER A 59 -8.57 -11.44 1.07
C SER A 59 -9.18 -10.18 0.46
N THR A 60 -10.22 -10.32 -0.36
CA THR A 60 -10.97 -9.18 -0.91
C THR A 60 -11.63 -8.32 0.17
N ALA A 61 -11.74 -8.84 1.38
CA ALA A 61 -12.22 -8.11 2.56
C ALA A 61 -11.12 -7.30 3.28
N ALA A 62 -9.84 -7.47 2.91
CA ALA A 62 -8.76 -6.76 3.56
C ALA A 62 -8.50 -5.42 2.85
N SER A 63 -8.72 -4.31 3.57
CA SER A 63 -8.54 -2.97 3.03
C SER A 63 -7.05 -2.60 2.94
N PRO A 64 -6.58 -2.05 1.82
CA PRO A 64 -5.23 -1.50 1.69
C PRO A 64 -5.00 -0.36 2.68
N LEU A 65 -3.76 -0.20 3.16
CA LEU A 65 -3.42 0.87 4.10
C LEU A 65 -3.74 2.27 3.58
N PHE A 66 -3.56 2.53 2.27
CA PHE A 66 -3.83 3.86 1.71
C PHE A 66 -5.29 4.32 1.79
N PHE A 67 -6.23 3.42 2.13
CA PHE A 67 -7.62 3.79 2.36
C PHE A 67 -7.81 4.58 3.65
N TYR A 68 -6.86 4.51 4.58
CA TYR A 68 -6.95 5.13 5.89
C TYR A 68 -6.09 6.40 5.97
N PRO A 69 -6.46 7.38 6.82
CA PRO A 69 -5.68 8.58 7.05
C PRO A 69 -4.25 8.23 7.47
N LYS A 70 -3.24 8.78 6.78
CA LYS A 70 -1.82 8.52 7.03
C LYS A 70 -1.41 7.03 6.97
N GLY A 71 -2.25 6.15 6.43
CA GLY A 71 -2.04 4.72 6.48
C GLY A 71 -2.23 4.10 7.86
N GLU A 72 -2.90 4.76 8.79
CA GLU A 72 -3.17 4.26 10.14
C GLU A 72 -4.64 3.81 10.26
N TYR A 73 -4.85 2.56 10.68
CA TYR A 73 -6.18 1.98 10.84
C TYR A 73 -6.45 1.60 12.30
N ASP A 74 -7.73 1.51 12.67
CA ASP A 74 -8.16 1.03 13.99
C ASP A 74 -8.42 -0.49 13.91
N PRO A 75 -7.63 -1.34 14.61
CA PRO A 75 -7.81 -2.79 14.55
C PRO A 75 -9.12 -3.26 15.18
N GLU A 76 -9.72 -2.47 16.06
CA GLU A 76 -10.99 -2.79 16.72
C GLU A 76 -12.20 -2.37 15.86
N ASP A 77 -12.01 -1.44 14.93
CA ASP A 77 -13.04 -0.94 14.01
C ASP A 77 -12.45 -0.57 12.63
N LEU A 78 -12.38 -1.56 11.73
CA LEU A 78 -11.86 -1.37 10.37
C LEU A 78 -12.69 -0.38 9.53
N CYS A 79 -13.94 -0.09 9.90
CA CYS A 79 -14.78 0.88 9.19
C CYS A 79 -14.41 2.32 9.57
N LYS A 80 -13.75 2.51 10.72
CA LYS A 80 -13.32 3.82 11.18
C LYS A 80 -12.23 4.36 10.28
N GLY A 81 -12.50 5.50 9.65
CA GLY A 81 -11.53 6.17 8.78
C GLY A 81 -11.31 5.48 7.43
N ILE A 82 -12.06 4.43 7.09
CA ILE A 82 -11.95 3.82 5.76
C ILE A 82 -12.35 4.84 4.67
N LEU A 83 -11.63 4.84 3.55
CA LEU A 83 -11.78 5.79 2.44
C LEU A 83 -11.53 7.26 2.81
N GLN A 84 -10.89 7.54 3.94
CA GLN A 84 -10.47 8.88 4.35
C GLN A 84 -8.96 9.12 4.15
N GLY A 85 -8.26 8.18 3.52
CA GLY A 85 -6.86 8.34 3.15
C GLY A 85 -6.64 9.43 2.09
N GLU A 86 -5.46 10.02 2.10
CA GLU A 86 -5.14 11.24 1.33
C GLU A 86 -4.92 10.98 -0.18
N LEU A 87 -4.94 9.72 -0.58
CA LEU A 87 -4.88 9.28 -1.97
C LEU A 87 -6.27 8.94 -2.54
N ILE A 88 -7.33 9.07 -1.73
CA ILE A 88 -8.73 8.93 -2.15
C ILE A 88 -9.26 10.30 -2.61
N LEU A 89 -9.90 10.34 -3.77
CA LEU A 89 -10.42 11.56 -4.42
C LEU A 89 -11.85 11.91 -3.95
#